data_AF-A0A6A7JT36-F1
#
_entry.id   AF-A0A6A7JT36-F1
#
_cell.length_a   1.000
_cell.length_b   1.000
_cell.length_c   1.000
_cell.angle_alpha   90.00
_cell.angle_beta   90.00
_cell.angle_gamma   90.00
#
_symmetry.space_group_name_H-M   'P 1'
#
loop_
_entity.id
_entity.type
_entity.pdbx_description
1 polymer ?
#
loop_
_entity_poly.entity_id
_entity_poly.type
_entity_poly.pdbx_seq_one_letter_code
_entity_poly.pdbx_strand_id
1 'polypeptide(L)'
;MKKGAKVHGDKAGIYVGPNQKITGQIVVSGELSGKEADILNEGIIAQNIINTSLNDLSIKNQTDAQIIKGISNTNSAKLDIDNKDQANISKWIINKGLGKLNIKNKDHASITAAIINADLGKLNLINSSSQGISGIITNEDSGELNIINNTKINANILNNADGYLSIENKDDENTDASIKGNISNNAKRDFSPKQSKRCFHFRKYKQPRFRSLKSY
;
A
#
# COMPACT_ATOMS: atom_id res chain seq x y z
N MET A 1 17.63 -19.85 -14.16
CA MET A 1 17.50 -18.76 -13.16
C MET A 1 18.44 -19.04 -12.00
N LYS A 2 19.34 -18.10 -11.64
CA LYS A 2 20.13 -18.23 -10.40
C LYS A 2 19.18 -17.99 -9.24
N LYS A 3 18.96 -19.00 -8.40
CA LYS A 3 18.16 -18.86 -7.18
C LYS A 3 18.99 -18.03 -6.17
N GLY A 4 18.44 -16.93 -5.68
CA GLY A 4 19.07 -16.18 -4.58
C GLY A 4 19.17 -17.02 -3.31
N ALA A 5 19.87 -16.50 -2.30
CA ALA A 5 20.00 -17.18 -1.01
C ALA A 5 18.64 -17.41 -0.34
N LYS A 6 18.54 -18.50 0.43
CA LYS A 6 17.45 -18.69 1.38
C LYS A 6 17.93 -18.26 2.76
N VAL A 7 17.25 -17.30 3.37
CA VAL A 7 17.56 -16.84 4.73
C VAL A 7 16.33 -17.10 5.58
N HIS A 8 16.56 -17.78 6.70
CA HIS A 8 15.54 -18.05 7.70
C HIS A 8 16.01 -17.49 9.04
N GLY A 9 15.14 -16.76 9.71
CA GLY A 9 15.36 -16.32 11.08
C GLY A 9 14.16 -16.61 11.96
N ASP A 10 14.41 -16.88 13.25
CA ASP A 10 13.36 -17.24 14.20
C ASP A 10 12.28 -16.16 14.32
N LYS A 11 12.68 -14.88 14.24
CA LYS A 11 11.77 -13.72 14.26
C LYS A 11 11.46 -13.23 12.84
N ALA A 12 12.51 -12.89 12.10
CA ALA A 12 12.44 -12.40 10.73
C ALA A 12 13.68 -12.82 9.93
N GLY A 13 13.56 -12.87 8.60
CA GLY A 13 14.71 -13.07 7.71
C GLY A 13 15.69 -11.89 7.79
N ILE A 14 15.16 -10.67 7.93
CA ILE A 14 15.91 -9.46 8.25
C ILE A 14 15.18 -8.74 9.39
N TYR A 15 15.89 -8.48 10.48
CA TYR A 15 15.38 -7.69 11.61
C TYR A 15 16.22 -6.43 11.78
N VAL A 16 15.55 -5.27 11.75
CA VAL A 16 16.14 -3.97 12.09
C VAL A 16 15.56 -3.55 13.44
N GLY A 17 16.33 -3.73 14.49
CA GLY A 17 15.88 -3.43 15.85
C GLY A 17 15.75 -1.92 16.13
N PRO A 18 15.15 -1.57 17.29
CA PRO A 18 15.09 -0.18 17.76
C PRO A 18 16.45 0.49 17.75
N ASN A 19 16.51 1.76 17.34
CA ASN A 19 17.73 2.56 17.21
C ASN A 19 18.78 2.00 16.22
N GLN A 20 18.48 0.95 15.46
CA GLN A 20 19.36 0.45 14.40
C GLN A 20 19.06 1.12 13.07
N LYS A 21 20.07 1.16 12.20
CA LYS A 21 19.95 1.78 10.87
C LYS A 21 20.63 0.95 9.79
N ILE A 22 19.86 0.60 8.77
CA ILE A 22 20.41 0.10 7.50
C ILE A 22 20.63 1.29 6.57
N THR A 23 21.88 1.51 6.18
CA THR A 23 22.29 2.59 5.27
C THR A 23 22.44 2.15 3.81
N GLY A 24 22.47 0.84 3.57
CA GLY A 24 22.52 0.22 2.24
C GLY A 24 21.15 -0.19 1.71
N GLN A 25 21.06 -0.44 0.40
CA GLN A 25 19.85 -0.99 -0.19
C GLN A 25 19.64 -2.45 0.25
N ILE A 26 18.38 -2.84 0.42
CA ILE A 26 17.98 -4.23 0.64
C ILE A 26 17.42 -4.75 -0.69
N VAL A 27 18.10 -5.72 -1.29
CA VAL A 27 17.64 -6.37 -2.53
C VAL A 27 17.34 -7.83 -2.22
N VAL A 28 16.06 -8.20 -2.34
CA VAL A 28 15.60 -9.57 -2.11
C VAL A 28 15.47 -10.26 -3.46
N SER A 29 16.36 -11.18 -3.76
CA SER A 29 16.37 -12.01 -4.99
C SER A 29 16.13 -13.49 -4.72
N GLY A 30 16.19 -13.90 -3.44
CA GLY A 30 15.99 -15.27 -2.99
C GLY A 30 14.74 -15.42 -2.13
N GLU A 31 14.84 -16.20 -1.06
CA GLU A 31 13.75 -16.42 -0.11
C GLU A 31 14.16 -15.83 1.23
N LEU A 32 13.32 -14.97 1.79
CA LEU A 32 13.42 -14.53 3.18
C LEU A 32 12.25 -15.14 3.92
N SER A 33 12.47 -15.60 5.14
CA SER A 33 11.40 -16.13 5.99
C SER A 33 11.67 -15.86 7.47
N GLY A 34 10.61 -15.59 8.21
CA GLY A 34 10.60 -15.64 9.65
C GLY A 34 9.18 -15.70 10.21
N LYS A 35 9.05 -15.96 11.51
CA LYS A 35 7.73 -16.18 12.14
C LYS A 35 6.86 -14.93 12.15
N GLU A 36 7.46 -13.76 12.28
CA GLU A 36 6.71 -12.50 12.36
C GLU A 36 6.55 -11.83 10.98
N ALA A 37 7.62 -11.76 10.21
CA ALA A 37 7.67 -11.21 8.85
C ALA A 37 8.98 -11.62 8.19
N ASP A 38 9.09 -11.41 6.88
CA ASP A 38 10.35 -11.64 6.17
C ASP A 38 11.34 -10.49 6.44
N ILE A 39 10.81 -9.26 6.47
CA ILE A 39 11.52 -8.07 6.94
C ILE A 39 10.71 -7.45 8.08
N LEU A 40 11.33 -7.36 9.25
CA LEU A 40 10.78 -6.66 10.41
C LEU A 40 11.61 -5.41 10.71
N ASN A 41 10.99 -4.24 10.58
CA ASN A 41 11.61 -2.96 10.86
C ASN A 41 10.98 -2.31 12.10
N GLU A 42 11.82 -2.12 13.11
CA GLU A 42 11.59 -1.35 14.35
C GLU A 42 12.62 -0.19 14.46
N GLY A 43 13.41 0.06 13.41
CA GLY A 43 14.44 1.09 13.35
C GLY A 43 14.38 1.89 12.04
N ILE A 44 15.53 2.16 11.42
CA ILE A 44 15.61 3.00 10.21
C ILE A 44 16.15 2.20 9.02
N ILE A 45 15.40 2.16 7.93
CA ILE A 45 15.88 1.74 6.61
C ILE A 45 16.01 2.99 5.75
N ALA A 46 17.26 3.43 5.57
CA ALA A 46 17.55 4.71 4.90
C ALA A 46 17.51 4.63 3.37
N GLN A 47 17.46 3.43 2.80
CA GLN A 47 17.51 3.17 1.36
C GLN A 47 16.31 2.35 0.90
N ASN A 48 16.37 1.95 -0.37
CA ASN A 48 15.31 1.19 -1.01
C ASN A 48 15.26 -0.25 -0.48
N ILE A 49 14.04 -0.78 -0.37
CA ILE A 49 13.79 -2.21 -0.32
C ILE A 49 13.26 -2.64 -1.69
N ILE A 50 13.92 -3.61 -2.33
CA ILE A 50 13.58 -4.03 -3.69
C ILE A 50 13.35 -5.53 -3.71
N ASN A 51 12.11 -5.95 -3.93
CA ASN A 51 11.77 -7.34 -4.20
C ASN A 51 11.93 -7.64 -5.69
N THR A 52 12.93 -8.46 -5.98
CA THR A 52 13.25 -9.05 -7.29
C THR A 52 13.14 -10.57 -7.25
N SER A 53 12.56 -11.13 -6.18
CA SER A 53 12.37 -12.56 -6.05
C SER A 53 11.07 -13.01 -6.71
N LEU A 54 10.91 -14.32 -6.91
CA LEU A 54 9.64 -14.93 -7.31
C LEU A 54 8.84 -15.41 -6.09
N ASN A 55 9.34 -15.18 -4.88
CA ASN A 55 8.69 -15.55 -3.64
C ASN A 55 7.96 -14.34 -3.06
N ASP A 56 6.91 -14.63 -2.31
CA ASP A 56 6.21 -13.61 -1.55
C ASP A 56 7.17 -12.95 -0.54
N LEU A 57 6.96 -11.67 -0.29
CA LEU A 57 7.70 -10.90 0.69
C LEU A 57 6.72 -10.15 1.60
N SER A 58 6.98 -10.20 2.89
CA SER A 58 6.24 -9.46 3.92
C SER A 58 7.16 -8.49 4.65
N ILE A 59 6.72 -7.24 4.75
CA ILE A 59 7.41 -6.15 5.43
C ILE A 59 6.50 -5.65 6.55
N LYS A 60 6.98 -5.73 7.79
CA LYS A 60 6.36 -5.06 8.95
C LYS A 60 7.19 -3.86 9.34
N ASN A 61 6.60 -2.67 9.24
CA ASN A 61 7.17 -1.41 9.69
C ASN A 61 6.36 -0.94 10.90
N GLN A 62 6.94 -1.02 12.09
CA GLN A 62 6.20 -0.88 13.35
C GLN A 62 6.97 -0.04 14.37
N THR A 63 6.44 0.10 15.58
CA THR A 63 6.95 1.01 16.62
C THR A 63 7.06 2.45 16.10
N ASP A 64 8.26 2.98 15.97
CA ASP A 64 8.64 4.32 15.52
C ASP A 64 9.46 4.25 14.21
N ALA A 65 9.45 3.09 13.56
CA ALA A 65 10.35 2.76 12.46
C ALA A 65 10.13 3.62 11.20
N GLN A 66 11.22 3.84 10.46
CA GLN A 66 11.25 4.69 9.27
C GLN A 66 11.76 3.92 8.06
N ILE A 67 11.01 3.96 6.96
CA ILE A 67 11.49 3.59 5.62
C ILE A 67 11.58 4.88 4.80
N ILE A 68 12.82 5.38 4.61
CA ILE A 68 13.04 6.76 4.16
C ILE A 68 12.91 6.91 2.64
N LYS A 69 13.35 5.92 1.85
CA LYS A 69 13.42 6.06 0.39
C LYS A 69 12.31 5.38 -0.37
N GLY A 70 12.02 4.12 -0.09
CA GLY A 70 10.90 3.48 -0.76
C GLY A 70 11.04 1.99 -0.94
N ILE A 71 9.98 1.42 -1.47
CA ILE A 71 9.78 -0.01 -1.58
C ILE A 71 9.34 -0.33 -3.00
N SER A 72 9.96 -1.30 -3.66
CA SER A 72 9.59 -1.72 -5.01
C SER A 72 9.39 -3.22 -5.08
N ASN A 73 8.27 -3.63 -5.69
CA ASN A 73 8.03 -5.00 -6.13
C ASN A 73 8.16 -5.04 -7.66
N THR A 74 9.09 -5.83 -8.19
CA THR A 74 9.41 -5.83 -9.63
C THR A 74 8.98 -7.09 -10.35
N ASN A 75 8.56 -8.12 -9.62
CA ASN A 75 8.19 -9.42 -10.17
C ASN A 75 6.72 -9.75 -9.91
N SER A 76 6.32 -10.97 -10.28
CA SER A 76 4.96 -11.50 -10.14
C SER A 76 4.58 -11.93 -8.72
N ALA A 77 5.50 -11.86 -7.75
CA ALA A 77 5.24 -12.29 -6.38
C ALA A 77 4.40 -11.26 -5.59
N LYS A 78 3.80 -11.69 -4.49
CA LYS A 78 3.08 -10.81 -3.58
C LYS A 78 4.07 -10.05 -2.69
N LEU A 79 3.84 -8.75 -2.51
CA LEU A 79 4.48 -7.93 -1.49
C LEU A 79 3.43 -7.41 -0.51
N ASP A 80 3.48 -7.87 0.74
CA ASP A 80 2.63 -7.40 1.82
C ASP A 80 3.39 -6.39 2.68
N ILE A 81 2.83 -5.19 2.88
CA ILE A 81 3.38 -4.14 3.74
C ILE A 81 2.37 -3.85 4.85
N ASP A 82 2.77 -4.03 6.09
CA ASP A 82 2.01 -3.65 7.30
C ASP A 82 2.75 -2.51 8.01
N ASN A 83 2.23 -1.29 7.86
CA ASN A 83 2.73 -0.07 8.49
C ASN A 83 1.83 0.31 9.66
N LYS A 84 2.37 0.33 10.88
CA LYS A 84 1.56 0.43 12.10
C LYS A 84 2.26 1.18 13.24
N ASP A 85 1.59 1.29 14.38
CA ASP A 85 2.05 2.05 15.54
C ASP A 85 2.32 3.52 15.17
N GLN A 86 3.54 4.04 15.32
CA GLN A 86 3.99 5.38 14.92
C GLN A 86 4.92 5.34 13.69
N ALA A 87 4.97 4.23 12.98
CA ALA A 87 5.93 4.02 11.90
C ALA A 87 5.58 4.86 10.65
N ASN A 88 6.60 5.19 9.85
CA ASN A 88 6.42 5.97 8.63
C ASN A 88 7.17 5.41 7.41
N ILE A 89 6.50 5.49 6.26
CA ILE A 89 7.07 5.17 4.95
C ILE A 89 7.03 6.41 4.07
N SER A 90 8.19 6.79 3.54
CA SER A 90 8.37 8.01 2.76
C SER A 90 8.72 7.74 1.29
N LYS A 91 8.57 8.79 0.49
CA LYS A 91 8.99 8.95 -0.92
C LYS A 91 8.24 8.10 -1.93
N TRP A 92 8.40 6.77 -1.97
CA TRP A 92 7.67 5.95 -2.95
C TRP A 92 7.43 4.50 -2.53
N ILE A 93 6.31 3.95 -2.99
CA ILE A 93 5.97 2.53 -2.92
C ILE A 93 5.49 2.14 -4.32
N ILE A 94 6.18 1.22 -4.99
CA ILE A 94 5.93 0.94 -6.41
C ILE A 94 5.74 -0.57 -6.64
N ASN A 95 4.64 -0.93 -7.29
CA ASN A 95 4.46 -2.23 -7.90
C ASN A 95 4.70 -2.10 -9.41
N LYS A 96 5.82 -2.67 -9.89
CA LYS A 96 6.21 -2.69 -11.32
C LYS A 96 6.07 -4.07 -11.96
N GLY A 97 5.68 -5.08 -11.19
CA GLY A 97 5.50 -6.43 -11.70
C GLY A 97 4.03 -6.82 -11.78
N LEU A 98 3.78 -8.00 -12.34
CA LEU A 98 2.45 -8.61 -12.44
C LEU A 98 1.87 -9.06 -11.08
N GLY A 99 2.63 -8.89 -10.00
CA GLY A 99 2.30 -9.34 -8.66
C GLY A 99 1.28 -8.47 -7.94
N LYS A 100 1.00 -8.84 -6.69
CA LYS A 100 0.09 -8.11 -5.80
C LYS A 100 0.89 -7.31 -4.79
N LEU A 101 0.68 -6.00 -4.74
CA LEU A 101 1.15 -5.15 -3.66
C LEU A 101 -0.02 -4.87 -2.71
N ASN A 102 0.09 -5.33 -1.48
CA ASN A 102 -0.88 -5.03 -0.43
C ASN A 102 -0.25 -4.09 0.59
N ILE A 103 -0.91 -2.97 0.85
CA ILE A 103 -0.49 -1.98 1.83
C ILE A 103 -1.59 -1.88 2.90
N LYS A 104 -1.21 -2.09 4.16
CA LYS A 104 -2.04 -1.80 5.33
C LYS A 104 -1.38 -0.69 6.12
N ASN A 105 -2.09 0.41 6.33
CA ASN A 105 -1.67 1.52 7.16
C ASN A 105 -2.65 1.67 8.32
N LYS A 106 -2.21 1.47 9.57
CA LYS A 106 -3.10 1.42 10.74
C LYS A 106 -2.54 2.20 11.93
N ASP A 107 -3.36 2.29 12.99
CA ASP A 107 -3.03 2.94 14.26
C ASP A 107 -2.69 4.43 14.11
N HIS A 108 -1.43 4.81 14.34
CA HIS A 108 -0.91 6.16 14.17
C HIS A 108 0.20 6.24 13.11
N ALA A 109 0.29 5.24 12.23
CA ALA A 109 1.35 5.15 11.24
C ALA A 109 1.07 6.07 10.05
N SER A 110 2.09 6.62 9.42
CA SER A 110 1.91 7.51 8.26
C SER A 110 2.57 6.97 7.00
N ILE A 111 1.97 7.27 5.85
CA ILE A 111 2.61 7.06 4.56
C ILE A 111 2.62 8.41 3.83
N THR A 112 3.81 8.94 3.58
CA THR A 112 4.02 10.20 2.86
C THR A 112 4.83 9.90 1.60
N ALA A 113 4.17 9.31 0.61
CA ALA A 113 4.82 8.68 -0.52
C ALA A 113 3.99 8.77 -1.82
N ALA A 114 4.68 8.68 -2.95
CA ALA A 114 4.06 8.32 -4.22
C ALA A 114 3.80 6.80 -4.23
N ILE A 115 2.53 6.39 -4.30
CA ILE A 115 2.12 4.99 -4.32
C ILE A 115 1.70 4.67 -5.76
N ILE A 116 2.45 3.79 -6.43
CA ILE A 116 2.35 3.62 -7.88
C ILE A 116 2.14 2.14 -8.22
N ASN A 117 1.12 1.84 -9.01
CA ASN A 117 0.98 0.59 -9.74
C ASN A 117 1.29 0.88 -11.23
N ALA A 118 2.43 0.38 -11.70
CA ALA A 118 3.03 0.75 -12.99
C ALA A 118 3.07 -0.42 -13.99
N ASP A 119 2.24 -1.43 -13.80
CA ASP A 119 2.11 -2.58 -14.71
C ASP A 119 0.71 -3.23 -14.50
N LEU A 120 0.49 -4.40 -15.09
CA LEU A 120 -0.75 -5.19 -15.01
C LEU A 120 -1.03 -5.80 -13.62
N GLY A 121 -0.17 -5.55 -12.64
CA GLY A 121 -0.34 -6.03 -11.27
C GLY A 121 -1.50 -5.36 -10.53
N LYS A 122 -1.66 -5.76 -9.26
CA LYS A 122 -2.74 -5.25 -8.39
C LYS A 122 -2.17 -4.55 -7.18
N LEU A 123 -2.62 -3.33 -6.93
CA LEU A 123 -2.35 -2.58 -5.72
C LEU A 123 -3.62 -2.53 -4.86
N ASN A 124 -3.53 -3.09 -3.66
CA ASN A 124 -4.57 -2.98 -2.64
C ASN A 124 -4.05 -2.11 -1.50
N LEU A 125 -4.76 -1.03 -1.20
CA LEU A 125 -4.42 -0.11 -0.14
C LEU A 125 -5.58 -0.06 0.85
N ILE A 126 -5.28 -0.40 2.11
CA ILE A 126 -6.21 -0.28 3.23
C ILE A 126 -5.64 0.72 4.22
N ASN A 127 -6.36 1.82 4.44
CA ASN A 127 -5.98 2.85 5.39
C ASN A 127 -6.99 2.91 6.53
N SER A 128 -6.51 2.62 7.73
CA SER A 128 -7.22 2.79 9.00
C SER A 128 -6.39 3.60 10.01
N SER A 129 -5.32 4.26 9.56
CA SER A 129 -4.47 5.06 10.44
C SER A 129 -5.05 6.45 10.69
N SER A 130 -4.95 6.93 11.92
CA SER A 130 -5.29 8.31 12.30
C SER A 130 -4.40 9.37 11.64
N GLN A 131 -3.13 9.06 11.32
CA GLN A 131 -2.22 9.96 10.59
C GLN A 131 -2.45 9.90 9.07
N GLY A 132 -2.98 8.78 8.59
CA GLY A 132 -3.42 8.63 7.21
C GLY A 132 -2.30 8.49 6.18
N ILE A 133 -2.67 8.74 4.93
CA ILE A 133 -1.79 8.64 3.76
C ILE A 133 -1.80 9.98 3.03
N SER A 134 -0.63 10.45 2.61
CA SER A 134 -0.49 11.66 1.81
C SER A 134 0.49 11.48 0.65
N GLY A 135 0.33 12.29 -0.40
CA GLY A 135 1.15 12.25 -1.61
C GLY A 135 0.32 12.07 -2.87
N ILE A 136 0.71 11.11 -3.71
CA ILE A 136 0.04 10.78 -4.97
C ILE A 136 -0.15 9.27 -5.01
N ILE A 137 -1.34 8.82 -5.39
CA ILE A 137 -1.65 7.41 -5.63
C ILE A 137 -1.99 7.27 -7.11
N THR A 138 -1.27 6.42 -7.84
CA THR A 138 -1.45 6.31 -9.30
C THR A 138 -1.47 4.86 -9.76
N ASN A 139 -2.40 4.58 -10.67
CA ASN A 139 -2.37 3.42 -11.54
C ASN A 139 -1.97 3.92 -12.93
N GLU A 140 -0.74 3.64 -13.34
CA GLU A 140 -0.17 4.16 -14.58
C GLU A 140 -0.51 3.28 -15.79
N ASP A 141 -0.79 2.00 -15.56
CA ASP A 141 -1.05 0.99 -16.59
C ASP A 141 -2.38 0.24 -16.38
N SER A 142 -2.63 -0.81 -17.15
CA SER A 142 -3.90 -1.57 -17.15
C SER A 142 -4.11 -2.47 -15.91
N GLY A 143 -3.34 -2.30 -14.84
CA GLY A 143 -3.50 -3.02 -13.58
C GLY A 143 -4.70 -2.56 -12.75
N GLU A 144 -4.79 -3.05 -11.52
CA GLU A 144 -5.89 -2.71 -10.60
C GLU A 144 -5.41 -1.88 -9.41
N LEU A 145 -6.09 -0.76 -9.15
CA LEU A 145 -5.96 0.03 -7.94
C LEU A 145 -7.23 -0.06 -7.10
N ASN A 146 -7.11 -0.69 -5.93
CA ASN A 146 -8.19 -0.85 -4.96
C ASN A 146 -7.83 -0.11 -3.68
N ILE A 147 -8.66 0.85 -3.28
CA ILE A 147 -8.47 1.68 -2.09
C ILE A 147 -9.65 1.47 -1.16
N ILE A 148 -9.38 1.08 0.08
CA ILE A 148 -10.33 1.09 1.19
C ILE A 148 -9.81 2.10 2.20
N ASN A 149 -10.53 3.19 2.36
CA ASN A 149 -10.20 4.23 3.32
C ASN A 149 -11.23 4.27 4.44
N ASN A 150 -10.76 4.07 5.67
CA ASN A 150 -11.53 4.18 6.90
C ASN A 150 -11.14 5.43 7.71
N THR A 151 -10.18 6.23 7.25
CA THR A 151 -9.72 7.44 7.95
C THR A 151 -9.31 8.50 6.91
N LYS A 152 -8.09 9.04 6.93
CA LYS A 152 -7.71 10.20 6.13
C LYS A 152 -6.76 9.80 5.00
N ILE A 153 -7.12 10.14 3.77
CA ILE A 153 -6.21 10.19 2.63
C ILE A 153 -6.16 11.64 2.15
N ASN A 154 -4.98 12.25 2.15
CA ASN A 154 -4.71 13.56 1.58
C ASN A 154 -3.79 13.42 0.36
N ALA A 155 -4.34 12.85 -0.72
CA ALA A 155 -3.57 12.51 -1.92
C ALA A 155 -4.42 12.68 -3.18
N ASN A 156 -3.74 13.01 -4.28
CA ASN A 156 -4.34 12.87 -5.60
C ASN A 156 -4.38 11.39 -5.97
N ILE A 157 -5.51 10.91 -6.47
CA ILE A 157 -5.72 9.54 -6.93
C ILE A 157 -5.93 9.57 -8.44
N LEU A 158 -5.04 8.93 -9.19
CA LEU A 158 -4.98 9.01 -10.64
C LEU A 158 -5.04 7.60 -11.22
N ASN A 159 -5.97 7.33 -12.13
CA ASN A 159 -5.96 6.15 -12.97
C ASN A 159 -5.73 6.61 -14.42
N ASN A 160 -4.49 6.49 -14.91
CA ASN A 160 -4.05 7.12 -16.15
C ASN A 160 -4.18 6.23 -17.39
N ALA A 161 -4.38 4.93 -17.21
CA ALA A 161 -4.54 3.95 -18.28
C ALA A 161 -5.86 3.18 -18.12
N ASP A 162 -6.03 2.13 -18.92
CA ASP A 162 -7.26 1.32 -18.99
C ASP A 162 -7.47 0.40 -17.78
N GLY A 163 -6.70 0.62 -16.72
CA GLY A 163 -6.76 -0.14 -15.49
C GLY A 163 -8.02 0.12 -14.68
N TYR A 164 -8.24 -0.74 -13.70
CA TYR A 164 -9.41 -0.69 -12.82
C TYR A 164 -9.13 0.19 -11.61
N LEU A 165 -10.09 1.06 -11.27
CA LEU A 165 -10.05 1.89 -10.05
C LEU A 165 -11.31 1.63 -9.20
N SER A 166 -11.10 1.09 -8.01
CA SER A 166 -12.13 0.99 -6.96
C SER A 166 -11.70 1.75 -5.72
N ILE A 167 -12.61 2.59 -5.23
CA ILE A 167 -12.44 3.37 -4.01
C ILE A 167 -13.67 3.16 -3.13
N GLU A 168 -13.42 2.63 -1.93
CA GLU A 168 -14.39 2.57 -0.85
C GLU A 168 -13.94 3.53 0.26
N ASN A 169 -14.68 4.61 0.46
CA ASN A 169 -14.45 5.55 1.56
C ASN A 169 -15.53 5.32 2.63
N LYS A 170 -15.19 4.53 3.66
CA LYS A 170 -16.12 4.11 4.71
C LYS A 170 -16.31 5.22 5.74
N ASP A 171 -17.30 6.06 5.50
CA ASP A 171 -17.79 7.09 6.43
C ASP A 171 -18.75 6.40 7.43
N ASP A 172 -18.18 5.70 8.42
CA ASP A 172 -18.90 5.11 9.56
C ASP A 172 -18.91 6.05 10.77
N GLU A 173 -19.86 5.88 11.71
CA GLU A 173 -20.14 6.79 12.84
C GLU A 173 -18.93 7.06 13.76
N ASN A 174 -17.89 6.22 13.68
CA ASN A 174 -16.66 6.30 14.48
C ASN A 174 -15.42 6.67 13.65
N THR A 175 -15.58 7.00 12.37
CA THR A 175 -14.47 7.23 11.44
C THR A 175 -14.61 8.55 10.71
N ASP A 176 -13.64 9.45 10.86
CA ASP A 176 -13.51 10.68 10.05
C ASP A 176 -12.99 10.38 8.64
N ALA A 177 -13.63 9.43 7.95
CA ALA A 177 -13.15 8.92 6.68
C ALA A 177 -13.27 9.98 5.57
N SER A 178 -12.14 10.51 5.13
CA SER A 178 -12.07 11.55 4.11
C SER A 178 -10.95 11.30 3.12
N ILE A 179 -11.25 11.58 1.85
CA ILE A 179 -10.27 11.71 0.78
C ILE A 179 -10.23 13.19 0.39
N LYS A 180 -9.08 13.83 0.55
CA LYS A 180 -8.78 15.20 0.13
C LYS A 180 -7.74 15.14 -0.98
N GLY A 181 -8.06 15.71 -2.13
CA GLY A 181 -7.27 15.63 -3.35
C GLY A 181 -8.13 15.33 -4.57
N ASN A 182 -7.54 15.43 -5.76
CA ASN A 182 -8.24 15.16 -7.01
C ASN A 182 -8.31 13.66 -7.25
N ILE A 183 -9.50 13.16 -7.63
CA ILE A 183 -9.68 11.80 -8.15
C ILE A 183 -9.89 11.92 -9.66
N SER A 184 -8.96 11.37 -10.44
CA SER A 184 -9.00 11.36 -11.91
C SER A 184 -8.99 9.93 -12.42
N ASN A 185 -9.87 9.65 -13.38
CA ASN A 185 -9.94 8.38 -14.08
C ASN A 185 -9.91 8.63 -15.59
N ASN A 186 -8.71 8.56 -16.16
CA ASN A 186 -8.39 8.87 -17.56
C ASN A 186 -8.25 7.61 -18.43
N ALA A 187 -8.86 6.48 -18.04
CA ALA A 187 -8.93 5.30 -18.91
C ALA A 187 -9.35 5.69 -20.34
N LYS A 188 -8.59 5.27 -21.35
CA LYS A 188 -8.83 5.64 -22.74
C LYS A 188 -10.23 5.19 -23.14
N ARG A 189 -10.95 6.07 -23.85
CA ARG A 189 -12.25 5.73 -24.43
C ARG A 189 -12.03 4.89 -25.68
N ASP A 190 -11.73 3.60 -25.53
CA ASP A 190 -11.79 2.70 -26.68
C ASP A 190 -13.26 2.43 -27.01
N PHE A 191 -13.74 3.08 -28.08
CA PHE A 191 -15.03 2.80 -28.74
C PHE A 191 -14.98 1.48 -29.53
N SER A 192 -14.49 0.41 -28.91
CA SER A 192 -14.62 -0.97 -29.42
C SER A 192 -15.90 -1.59 -28.85
N PRO A 193 -16.84 -2.09 -29.67
CA PRO A 193 -18.12 -2.65 -29.21
C PRO A 193 -17.98 -3.95 -28.37
N LYS A 194 -16.77 -4.49 -28.22
CA LYS A 194 -16.52 -5.73 -27.49
C LYS A 194 -15.32 -5.55 -26.56
N GLN A 195 -15.61 -5.49 -25.25
CA GLN A 195 -14.68 -5.57 -24.10
C GLN A 195 -14.15 -4.28 -23.44
N SER A 196 -14.90 -3.17 -23.44
CA SER A 196 -14.64 -2.08 -22.46
C SER A 196 -15.30 -2.41 -21.11
N LYS A 197 -14.66 -3.18 -20.22
CA LYS A 197 -15.04 -3.20 -18.78
C LYS A 197 -14.48 -1.95 -18.09
N ARG A 198 -15.07 -0.79 -18.42
CA ARG A 198 -14.88 0.45 -17.66
C ARG A 198 -15.56 0.27 -16.31
N CYS A 199 -14.81 0.18 -15.23
CA CYS A 199 -15.40 0.09 -13.90
C CYS A 199 -14.67 1.05 -12.95
N PHE A 200 -15.16 2.28 -12.89
CA PHE A 200 -14.94 3.16 -11.75
C PHE A 200 -15.99 2.83 -10.70
N HIS A 201 -15.55 2.36 -9.54
CA HIS A 201 -16.46 2.06 -8.44
C HIS A 201 -16.13 2.96 -7.25
N PHE A 202 -16.97 3.97 -7.02
CA PHE A 202 -16.89 4.81 -5.84
C PHE A 202 -18.11 4.56 -4.96
N ARG A 203 -17.89 4.00 -3.76
CA ARG A 203 -18.93 3.88 -2.73
C ARG A 203 -18.62 4.79 -1.55
N LYS A 204 -19.57 5.67 -1.25
CA LYS A 204 -19.65 6.38 0.02
C LYS A 204 -20.86 5.85 0.78
N TYR A 205 -20.62 5.17 1.89
CA TYR A 205 -21.70 4.74 2.78
C TYR A 205 -22.03 5.88 3.73
N LYS A 206 -23.31 6.22 3.88
CA LYS A 206 -23.80 7.10 4.93
C LYS A 206 -24.91 6.33 5.63
N GLN A 207 -24.67 5.87 6.86
CA GLN A 207 -25.71 5.19 7.65
C GLN A 207 -26.89 6.17 7.86
N PRO A 208 -28.16 5.70 7.83
CA PRO A 208 -29.31 6.54 8.13
C PRO A 208 -29.25 7.03 9.58
N ARG A 209 -29.44 8.35 9.78
CA ARG A 209 -29.48 8.97 11.12
C ARG A 209 -30.73 8.48 11.86
N PHE A 210 -30.60 7.50 12.74
CA PHE A 210 -31.62 7.27 13.76
C PHE A 210 -31.47 8.35 14.83
N ARG A 211 -32.28 9.41 14.72
CA ARG A 211 -32.53 10.32 15.84
C ARG A 211 -33.16 9.49 16.95
N SER A 212 -32.40 9.19 18.00
CA SER A 212 -32.98 8.83 19.28
C SER A 212 -33.91 9.97 19.71
N LEU A 213 -35.21 9.74 19.61
CA LEU A 213 -36.21 10.53 20.30
C LEU A 213 -36.02 10.26 21.79
N LYS A 214 -35.26 11.11 22.48
CA LYS A 214 -35.46 11.32 23.91
C LYS A 214 -36.70 12.19 24.07
N SER A 215 -37.65 11.76 24.90
CA SER A 215 -38.74 12.53 25.56
C SER A 215 -39.85 11.53 25.93
N TYR A 216 -40.35 11.36 27.16
CA TYR A 216 -40.15 11.99 28.48
C TYR A 216 -40.36 10.91 29.55
#